data_AF-A0A419W5V3-F1
#
_entry.id   AF-A0A419W5V3-F1
#
_cell.length_a   1.000
_cell.length_b   1.000
_cell.length_c   1.000
_cell.angle_alpha   90.00
_cell.angle_beta   90.00
_cell.angle_gamma   90.00
#
_symmetry.space_group_name_H-M   'P 1'
#
loop_
_entity.id
_entity.type
_entity.pdbx_description
1 polymer ?
#
loop_
_entity_poly.entity_id
_entity_poly.type
_entity_poly.pdbx_seq_one_letter_code
_entity_poly.pdbx_strand_id
1 'polypeptide(L)'
;MDFPEKEELVTRYKNYSDEELLAVLQHPKDYQEAAVDAAREVAFERGLEWAEVPADSPKAGFAFFPRLSKPENALKLIKSLQRILYFVALIPLIAGALSYTDGYPTLALAYGGIAVVWGVLAMLTVRRKRHQMVLLMFLLLVFVMVLRYITAGLPVDMKTVDWTIWGIAFVVLVYTLLYFKILVRDYMSRKS
;
A
#
# COMPACT_ATOMS: atom_id res chain seq x y z
N MET A 1 41.81 -9.94 -4.79
CA MET A 1 41.16 -11.22 -5.06
C MET A 1 41.08 -11.34 -6.55
N ASP A 2 41.72 -12.36 -7.13
CA ASP A 2 41.53 -12.68 -8.55
C ASP A 2 40.10 -13.18 -8.73
N PHE A 3 39.41 -12.66 -9.74
CA PHE A 3 38.08 -13.14 -10.08
C PHE A 3 38.24 -14.37 -10.99
N PRO A 4 37.45 -15.43 -10.79
CA PRO A 4 37.52 -16.60 -11.65
C PRO A 4 37.22 -16.21 -13.09
N GLU A 5 38.02 -16.73 -14.02
CA GLU A 5 37.81 -16.49 -15.44
C GLU A 5 36.52 -17.16 -15.92
N LYS A 6 35.97 -16.66 -17.04
CA LYS A 6 34.70 -17.14 -17.61
C LYS A 6 34.70 -18.67 -17.81
N GLU A 7 35.82 -19.24 -18.25
CA GLU A 7 35.97 -20.68 -18.51
C GLU A 7 35.83 -21.54 -17.24
N GLU A 8 36.32 -21.04 -16.11
CA GLU A 8 36.19 -21.71 -14.81
C GLU A 8 34.73 -21.68 -14.33
N LEU A 9 34.05 -20.55 -14.53
CA LEU A 9 32.63 -20.38 -14.21
C LEU A 9 31.73 -21.29 -15.05
N VAL A 10 32.02 -21.45 -16.34
CA VAL A 10 31.29 -22.38 -17.22
C VAL A 10 31.42 -23.81 -16.72
N THR A 11 32.64 -24.26 -16.39
CA THR A 11 32.87 -25.60 -15.83
C THR A 11 32.12 -25.82 -14.53
N ARG A 12 32.07 -24.79 -13.67
CA ARG A 12 31.33 -24.84 -12.40
C ARG A 12 29.82 -24.93 -12.63
N TYR A 13 29.26 -24.13 -13.54
CA TYR A 13 27.84 -24.10 -13.83
C TYR A 13 27.33 -25.32 -14.59
N LYS A 14 28.21 -26.06 -15.28
CA LYS A 14 27.86 -27.39 -15.81
C LYS A 14 27.46 -28.40 -14.73
N ASN A 15 27.80 -28.18 -13.47
CA ASN A 15 27.39 -29.02 -12.35
C ASN A 15 26.14 -28.49 -11.61
N TYR A 16 25.64 -27.30 -11.97
CA TYR A 16 24.46 -26.72 -11.31
C TYR A 16 23.20 -27.41 -11.82
N SER A 17 22.19 -27.48 -10.96
CA SER A 17 20.83 -27.82 -11.35
C SER A 17 20.20 -26.70 -12.20
N ASP A 18 19.17 -27.04 -12.96
CA ASP A 18 18.50 -26.05 -13.82
C ASP A 18 17.85 -24.92 -13.00
N GLU A 19 17.37 -25.23 -11.79
CA GLU A 19 16.83 -24.23 -10.85
C GLU A 19 17.89 -23.23 -10.38
N GLU A 20 19.09 -23.71 -10.06
CA GLU A 20 20.22 -22.87 -9.65
C GLU A 20 20.70 -21.99 -10.80
N LEU A 21 20.74 -22.53 -12.02
CA LEU A 21 21.12 -21.79 -13.22
C LEU A 21 20.11 -20.69 -13.55
N LEU A 22 18.81 -20.99 -13.44
CA LEU A 22 17.73 -20.02 -13.59
C LEU A 22 17.78 -18.93 -12.52
N ALA A 23 18.16 -19.25 -11.28
CA ALA A 23 18.29 -18.25 -10.22
C ALA A 23 19.37 -17.19 -10.55
N VAL A 24 20.49 -17.60 -11.14
CA VAL A 24 21.53 -16.67 -11.61
C VAL A 24 20.99 -15.78 -12.75
N LEU A 25 20.29 -16.38 -13.71
CA LEU A 25 19.73 -15.67 -14.87
C LEU A 25 18.57 -14.73 -14.53
N GLN A 26 17.82 -15.00 -13.46
CA GLN A 26 16.73 -14.14 -12.97
C GLN A 26 17.24 -12.90 -12.22
N HIS A 27 18.48 -12.93 -11.72
CA HIS A 27 19.07 -11.88 -10.90
C HIS A 27 20.43 -11.39 -11.42
N PRO A 28 20.56 -10.98 -12.70
CA PRO A 28 21.85 -10.70 -13.33
C PRO A 28 22.63 -9.53 -12.71
N LYS A 29 21.99 -8.68 -11.89
CA LYS A 29 22.63 -7.54 -11.20
C LYS A 29 23.36 -7.93 -9.92
N ASP A 30 23.04 -9.11 -9.36
CA ASP A 30 23.66 -9.59 -8.13
C ASP A 30 24.95 -10.38 -8.42
N TYR A 31 25.24 -10.63 -9.70
CA TYR A 31 26.38 -11.39 -10.19
C TYR A 31 27.27 -10.52 -11.08
N GLN A 32 28.51 -10.96 -11.23
CA GLN A 32 29.44 -10.35 -12.19
C GLN A 32 29.02 -10.69 -13.62
N GLU A 33 29.34 -9.81 -14.56
CA GLU A 33 29.01 -9.99 -15.98
C GLU A 33 29.55 -11.32 -16.53
N ALA A 34 30.78 -11.69 -16.20
CA ALA A 34 31.38 -12.98 -16.58
C ALA A 34 30.60 -14.20 -16.04
N ALA A 35 29.98 -14.08 -14.87
CA ALA A 35 29.14 -15.13 -14.28
C ALA A 35 27.77 -15.21 -14.97
N VAL A 36 27.17 -14.08 -15.31
CA VAL A 36 25.90 -14.05 -16.06
C VAL A 36 26.11 -14.63 -17.46
N ASP A 37 27.22 -14.29 -18.13
CA ASP A 37 27.54 -14.80 -19.45
C ASP A 37 27.85 -16.30 -19.44
N ALA A 38 28.59 -16.78 -18.44
CA ALA A 38 28.82 -18.21 -18.26
C ALA A 38 27.50 -18.97 -17.99
N ALA A 39 26.58 -18.40 -17.21
CA ALA A 39 25.28 -19.01 -16.94
C ALA A 39 24.38 -19.04 -18.18
N ARG A 40 24.42 -17.99 -19.03
CA ARG A 40 23.70 -17.94 -20.31
C ARG A 40 24.21 -19.01 -21.27
N GLU A 41 25.53 -19.18 -21.35
CA GLU A 41 26.16 -20.18 -22.21
C GLU A 41 25.74 -21.59 -21.82
N VAL A 42 25.82 -21.93 -20.52
CA VAL A 42 25.38 -23.25 -20.02
C VAL A 42 23.88 -23.45 -20.18
N ALA A 43 23.06 -22.42 -19.99
CA ALA A 43 21.61 -22.51 -20.16
C ALA A 43 21.21 -22.76 -21.62
N PHE A 44 21.91 -22.10 -22.54
CA PHE A 44 21.76 -22.31 -23.98
C PHE A 44 22.19 -23.72 -24.39
N GLU A 45 23.34 -24.21 -23.91
CA GLU A 45 23.81 -25.59 -24.15
C GLU A 45 22.77 -26.64 -23.69
N ARG A 46 22.03 -26.35 -22.61
CA ARG A 46 21.00 -27.24 -22.04
C ARG A 46 19.61 -27.07 -22.65
N GLY A 47 19.43 -26.12 -23.57
CA GLY A 47 18.12 -25.82 -24.16
C GLY A 47 17.09 -25.29 -23.14
N LEU A 48 17.55 -24.66 -22.06
CA LEU A 48 16.66 -24.05 -21.09
C LEU A 48 16.05 -22.79 -21.71
N GLU A 49 14.73 -22.74 -21.81
CA GLU A 49 14.02 -21.52 -22.21
C GLU A 49 13.93 -20.59 -20.99
N TRP A 50 14.74 -19.53 -20.96
CA TRP A 50 14.55 -18.43 -20.01
C TRP A 50 13.97 -17.23 -20.76
N ALA A 51 12.84 -16.70 -20.28
CA ALA A 51 12.43 -15.37 -20.69
C ALA A 51 13.49 -14.41 -20.15
N GLU A 52 14.18 -13.67 -21.01
CA GLU A 52 14.97 -12.52 -20.58
C GLU A 52 14.04 -11.59 -19.81
N VAL A 53 14.07 -11.66 -18.48
CA VAL A 53 13.46 -10.66 -17.64
C VAL A 53 14.25 -9.40 -17.98
N PRO A 54 13.62 -8.36 -18.56
CA PRO A 54 14.34 -7.16 -18.92
C PRO A 54 15.10 -6.70 -17.68
N ALA A 55 16.39 -6.42 -17.83
CA ALA A 55 17.20 -5.84 -16.77
C ALA A 55 16.60 -4.51 -16.25
N ASP A 56 15.61 -3.96 -16.96
CA ASP A 56 14.68 -2.92 -16.58
C ASP A 56 13.30 -3.45 -16.13
N SER A 57 13.26 -4.43 -15.22
CA SER A 57 12.19 -4.36 -14.22
C SER A 57 12.41 -3.00 -13.53
N PRO A 58 11.48 -2.04 -13.67
CA PRO A 58 11.73 -0.71 -13.14
C PRO A 58 12.02 -0.92 -11.67
N LYS A 59 13.24 -0.51 -11.26
CA LYS A 59 13.55 -0.23 -9.86
C LYS A 59 12.28 0.37 -9.28
N ALA A 60 11.86 -0.10 -8.11
CA ALA A 60 10.85 0.57 -7.33
C ALA A 60 11.33 2.02 -7.09
N GLY A 61 11.16 2.87 -8.10
CA GLY A 61 11.29 4.30 -7.97
C GLY A 61 10.29 4.71 -6.93
N PHE A 62 10.50 5.88 -6.33
CA PHE A 62 9.52 6.53 -5.48
C PHE A 62 8.22 6.73 -6.28
N ALA A 63 7.40 5.69 -6.34
CA ALA A 63 6.06 5.74 -6.85
C ALA A 63 5.20 6.12 -5.64
N PHE A 64 4.56 7.29 -5.73
CA PHE A 64 3.59 7.73 -4.72
C PHE A 64 2.53 6.65 -4.43
N PHE A 65 2.27 5.74 -5.37
CA PHE A 65 1.44 4.56 -5.12
C PHE A 65 2.19 3.30 -5.58
N PRO A 66 2.86 2.57 -4.66
CA PRO A 66 3.61 1.39 -5.04
C PRO A 66 2.65 0.31 -5.56
N ARG A 67 2.93 -0.19 -6.76
CA ARG A 67 2.21 -1.31 -7.36
C ARG A 67 2.80 -2.61 -6.83
N LEU A 68 1.92 -3.55 -6.49
CA LEU A 68 2.31 -4.86 -6.00
C LEU A 68 2.35 -5.85 -7.16
N SER A 69 3.47 -6.56 -7.29
CA SER A 69 3.65 -7.60 -8.32
C SER A 69 2.80 -8.84 -8.06
N LYS A 70 2.57 -9.20 -6.78
CA LYS A 70 1.78 -10.39 -6.38
C LYS A 70 0.38 -10.00 -5.87
N PRO A 71 -0.72 -10.59 -6.39
CA PRO A 71 -2.09 -10.26 -5.99
C PRO A 71 -2.41 -10.67 -4.54
N GLU A 72 -1.75 -11.69 -4.01
CA GLU A 72 -1.90 -12.12 -2.62
C GLU A 72 -1.41 -11.05 -1.62
N ASN A 73 -0.30 -10.39 -1.95
CA ASN A 73 0.24 -9.30 -1.15
C ASN A 73 -0.71 -8.10 -1.15
N ALA A 74 -1.36 -7.82 -2.29
CA ALA A 74 -2.37 -6.77 -2.38
C ALA A 74 -3.58 -7.05 -1.48
N LEU A 75 -4.07 -8.30 -1.43
CA LEU A 75 -5.15 -8.68 -0.53
C LEU A 75 -4.78 -8.55 0.94
N LYS A 76 -3.55 -8.94 1.33
CA LYS A 76 -3.05 -8.74 2.70
C LYS A 76 -2.99 -7.25 3.07
N LEU A 77 -2.50 -6.41 2.15
CA LEU A 77 -2.41 -4.98 2.35
C LEU A 77 -3.80 -4.33 2.45
N ILE A 78 -4.74 -4.69 1.58
CA ILE A 78 -6.14 -4.23 1.64
C ILE A 78 -6.76 -4.55 3.00
N LYS A 79 -6.59 -5.78 3.53
CA LYS A 79 -7.08 -6.15 4.86
C LYS A 79 -6.40 -5.33 5.97
N SER A 80 -5.12 -5.02 5.83
CA SER A 80 -4.40 -4.18 6.79
C SER A 80 -4.93 -2.75 6.80
N LEU A 81 -5.06 -2.13 5.62
CA LEU A 81 -5.61 -0.79 5.46
C LEU A 81 -7.07 -0.71 5.95
N GLN A 82 -7.87 -1.75 5.69
CA GLN A 82 -9.23 -1.84 6.21
C GLN A 82 -9.27 -1.78 7.74
N ARG A 83 -8.35 -2.46 8.44
CA ARG A 83 -8.24 -2.39 9.90
C ARG A 83 -7.89 -0.98 10.38
N ILE A 84 -6.94 -0.32 9.72
CA ILE A 84 -6.59 1.07 10.02
C ILE A 84 -7.82 1.98 9.85
N LEU A 85 -8.59 1.81 8.77
CA LEU A 85 -9.81 2.58 8.54
C LEU A 85 -10.87 2.34 9.62
N TYR A 86 -10.94 1.16 10.24
CA TYR A 86 -11.80 0.94 11.41
C TYR A 86 -11.30 1.68 12.64
N PHE A 87 -9.99 1.70 12.89
CA PHE A 87 -9.43 2.48 14.01
C PHE A 87 -9.69 3.99 13.84
N VAL A 88 -9.68 4.50 12.61
CA VAL A 88 -10.02 5.90 12.32
C VAL A 88 -11.46 6.23 12.75
N ALA A 89 -12.39 5.27 12.67
CA ALA A 89 -13.77 5.46 13.13
C ALA A 89 -13.87 5.69 14.65
N LEU A 90 -12.85 5.31 15.43
CA LEU A 90 -12.83 5.57 16.87
C LEU A 90 -12.69 7.06 17.18
N ILE A 91 -12.06 7.84 16.30
CA ILE A 91 -11.86 9.28 16.51
C ILE A 91 -13.21 10.01 16.66
N PRO A 92 -14.15 9.94 15.69
CA PRO A 92 -15.46 10.53 15.88
C PRO A 92 -16.26 9.85 16.99
N LEU A 93 -16.07 8.55 17.25
CA LEU A 93 -16.75 7.88 18.35
C LEU A 93 -16.37 8.48 19.72
N ILE A 94 -15.07 8.67 19.96
CA ILE A 94 -14.54 9.31 21.18
C ILE A 94 -15.02 10.76 21.26
N ALA A 95 -14.96 11.51 20.14
CA ALA A 95 -15.47 12.88 20.10
C ALA A 95 -16.97 12.96 20.44
N GLY A 96 -17.76 11.98 19.99
CA GLY A 96 -19.18 11.86 20.33
C GLY A 96 -19.40 11.57 21.81
N ALA A 97 -18.62 10.67 22.39
CA ALA A 97 -18.69 10.39 23.83
C ALA A 97 -18.34 11.63 24.68
N LEU A 98 -17.29 12.36 24.32
CA LEU A 98 -16.93 13.62 24.98
C LEU A 98 -18.03 14.68 24.82
N SER A 99 -18.60 14.81 23.62
CA SER A 99 -19.70 15.76 23.39
C SER A 99 -20.93 15.45 24.25
N TYR A 100 -21.18 14.16 24.53
CA TYR A 100 -22.28 13.75 25.41
C TYR A 100 -22.02 14.14 26.87
N THR A 101 -20.79 13.92 27.36
CA THR A 101 -20.40 14.30 28.73
C THR A 101 -20.43 15.82 28.92
N ASP A 102 -20.14 16.57 27.86
CA ASP A 102 -20.18 18.04 27.86
C ASP A 102 -21.61 18.61 27.73
N GLY A 103 -22.64 17.76 27.67
CA GLY A 103 -24.04 18.18 27.62
C GLY A 103 -24.57 18.51 26.22
N TYR A 104 -23.88 18.09 25.15
CA TYR A 104 -24.28 18.28 23.76
C TYR A 104 -24.75 16.97 23.10
N PRO A 105 -25.97 16.47 23.41
CA PRO A 105 -26.45 15.17 22.93
C PRO A 105 -26.65 15.10 21.42
N THR A 106 -27.00 16.21 20.77
CA THR A 106 -27.15 16.28 19.31
C THR A 106 -25.81 16.10 18.58
N LEU A 107 -24.74 16.70 19.09
CA LEU A 107 -23.38 16.53 18.57
C LEU A 107 -22.87 15.12 18.85
N ALA A 108 -23.15 14.56 20.02
CA ALA A 108 -22.82 13.18 20.35
C ALA A 108 -23.43 12.20 19.34
N LEU A 109 -24.71 12.39 19.02
CA LEU A 109 -25.42 11.56 18.06
C LEU A 109 -24.89 11.75 16.63
N ALA A 110 -24.54 12.97 16.23
CA ALA A 110 -23.92 13.24 14.93
C ALA A 110 -22.57 12.52 14.78
N TYR A 111 -21.65 12.70 15.74
CA TYR A 111 -20.34 12.05 15.70
C TYR A 111 -20.43 10.53 15.83
N GLY A 112 -21.31 10.00 16.68
CA GLY A 112 -21.57 8.57 16.79
C GLY A 112 -22.13 7.98 15.50
N GLY A 113 -23.08 8.67 14.86
CA GLY A 113 -23.64 8.28 13.57
C GLY A 113 -22.56 8.25 12.47
N ILE A 114 -21.70 9.26 12.41
CA ILE A 114 -20.56 9.32 11.49
C ILE A 114 -19.62 8.13 11.70
N ALA A 115 -19.29 7.79 12.95
CA ALA A 115 -18.42 6.66 13.27
C ALA A 115 -19.00 5.33 12.75
N VAL A 116 -20.30 5.12 12.97
CA VAL A 116 -21.02 3.92 12.47
C VAL A 116 -21.04 3.90 10.95
N VAL A 117 -21.41 5.01 10.30
CA VAL A 117 -21.43 5.11 8.83
C VAL A 117 -20.05 4.85 8.24
N TRP A 118 -19.00 5.41 8.84
CA TRP A 118 -17.62 5.17 8.42
C TRP A 118 -17.24 3.69 8.50
N GLY A 119 -17.52 3.04 9.62
CA GLY A 119 -17.27 1.61 9.81
C GLY A 119 -18.03 0.75 8.79
N VAL A 120 -19.30 1.05 8.55
CA VAL A 120 -20.12 0.38 7.54
C VAL A 120 -19.55 0.59 6.14
N LEU A 121 -19.14 1.81 5.78
CA LEU A 121 -18.53 2.10 4.48
C LEU A 121 -17.19 1.36 4.30
N ALA A 122 -16.33 1.33 5.32
CA ALA A 122 -15.07 0.59 5.28
C ALA A 122 -15.30 -0.91 5.07
N MET A 123 -16.32 -1.48 5.73
CA MET A 123 -16.74 -2.86 5.57
C MET A 123 -17.32 -3.17 4.19
N LEU A 124 -18.23 -2.31 3.70
CA LEU A 124 -18.88 -2.46 2.40
C LEU A 124 -17.90 -2.29 1.23
N THR A 125 -16.89 -1.45 1.37
CA THR A 125 -15.86 -1.24 0.33
C THR A 125 -15.19 -2.56 -0.05
N VAL A 126 -14.79 -3.35 0.95
CA VAL A 126 -14.14 -4.64 0.73
C VAL A 126 -15.15 -5.71 0.31
N ARG A 127 -16.32 -5.77 0.94
CA ARG A 127 -17.35 -6.78 0.62
C ARG A 127 -17.92 -6.63 -0.78
N ARG A 128 -18.26 -5.42 -1.21
CA ARG A 128 -18.87 -5.15 -2.52
C ARG A 128 -17.86 -4.86 -3.62
N LYS A 129 -16.55 -4.81 -3.30
CA LYS A 129 -15.46 -4.47 -4.24
C LYS A 129 -15.68 -3.14 -4.99
N ARG A 130 -16.47 -2.22 -4.42
CA ARG A 130 -16.83 -0.95 -5.07
C ARG A 130 -15.91 0.17 -4.57
N HIS A 131 -14.98 0.58 -5.42
CA HIS A 131 -14.06 1.69 -5.12
C HIS A 131 -14.78 3.03 -4.90
N GLN A 132 -16.01 3.21 -5.41
CA GLN A 132 -16.84 4.39 -5.17
C GLN A 132 -17.13 4.63 -3.68
N MET A 133 -17.16 3.57 -2.85
CA MET A 133 -17.38 3.69 -1.41
C MET A 133 -16.26 4.46 -0.70
N VAL A 134 -15.04 4.42 -1.25
CA VAL A 134 -13.92 5.20 -0.71
C VAL A 134 -14.10 6.70 -0.95
N LEU A 135 -14.76 7.09 -2.05
CA LEU A 135 -15.13 8.48 -2.30
C LEU A 135 -16.09 8.98 -1.22
N LEU A 136 -17.08 8.15 -0.83
CA LEU A 136 -18.01 8.50 0.25
C LEU A 136 -17.29 8.66 1.59
N MET A 137 -16.29 7.81 1.89
CA MET A 137 -15.46 7.97 3.09
C MET A 137 -14.66 9.28 3.05
N PHE A 138 -14.11 9.65 1.89
CA PHE A 138 -13.43 10.93 1.73
C PHE A 138 -14.37 12.13 1.93
N LEU A 139 -15.58 12.08 1.36
CA LEU A 139 -16.60 13.11 1.57
C LEU A 139 -17.02 13.19 3.05
N LEU A 140 -17.15 12.04 3.72
CA LEU A 140 -17.45 11.96 5.15
C LEU A 140 -16.32 12.56 6.00
N LEU A 141 -15.06 12.35 5.62
CA LEU A 141 -13.91 12.98 6.27
C LEU A 141 -13.97 14.51 6.16
N VAL A 142 -14.20 15.03 4.96
CA VAL A 142 -14.36 16.48 4.74
C VAL A 142 -15.53 17.02 5.55
N PHE A 143 -16.67 16.31 5.56
CA PHE A 143 -17.84 16.67 6.35
C PHE A 143 -17.51 16.75 7.85
N VAL A 144 -16.76 15.80 8.41
CA VAL A 144 -16.31 15.83 9.81
C VAL A 144 -15.43 17.04 10.09
N MET A 145 -14.51 17.38 9.18
CA MET A 145 -13.65 18.57 9.34
C MET A 145 -14.47 19.87 9.35
N VAL A 146 -15.41 20.00 8.41
CA VAL A 146 -16.30 21.16 8.33
C VAL A 146 -17.20 21.25 9.56
N LEU A 147 -17.79 20.13 9.99
CA LEU A 147 -18.62 20.06 11.20
C LEU A 147 -17.81 20.47 12.43
N ARG A 148 -16.57 19.99 12.57
CA ARG A 148 -15.67 20.38 13.66
C ARG A 148 -15.35 21.87 13.62
N TYR A 149 -15.06 22.41 12.44
CA TYR A 149 -14.79 23.84 12.24
C TYR A 149 -15.99 24.71 12.64
N ILE A 150 -17.21 24.35 12.24
CA ILE A 150 -18.42 25.12 12.57
C ILE A 150 -18.74 25.04 14.07
N THR A 151 -18.55 23.88 14.69
CA THR A 151 -18.97 23.63 16.08
C THR A 151 -17.97 24.11 17.11
N ALA A 152 -16.66 23.97 16.84
CA ALA A 152 -15.59 24.30 17.78
C ALA A 152 -14.74 25.50 17.33
N GLY A 153 -14.94 26.00 16.12
CA GLY A 153 -14.09 27.05 15.53
C GLY A 153 -12.67 26.57 15.24
N LEU A 154 -11.82 27.54 14.90
CA LEU A 154 -10.37 27.33 14.95
C LEU A 154 -9.91 27.48 16.40
N PRO A 155 -9.13 26.52 16.93
CA PRO A 155 -8.54 26.70 18.25
C PRO A 155 -7.60 27.92 18.20
N VAL A 156 -8.00 28.99 18.90
CA VAL A 156 -7.30 30.28 18.90
C VAL A 156 -5.90 30.17 19.55
N ASP A 157 -5.73 29.20 20.44
CA ASP A 157 -4.48 28.96 21.18
C ASP A 157 -3.58 27.87 20.58
N MET A 158 -3.89 27.34 19.38
CA MET A 158 -3.05 26.31 18.79
C MET A 158 -1.70 26.87 18.33
N LYS A 159 -0.62 26.25 18.81
CA LYS A 159 0.73 26.58 18.36
C LYS A 159 0.90 26.09 16.91
N THR A 160 1.84 26.68 16.18
CA THR A 160 2.18 26.27 14.80
C THR A 160 2.51 24.76 14.70
N VAL A 161 3.05 24.19 15.77
CA VAL A 161 3.34 22.75 15.87
C VAL A 161 2.06 21.91 15.82
N ASP A 162 0.99 22.34 16.50
CA ASP A 162 -0.27 21.59 16.55
C ASP A 162 -0.94 21.55 15.18
N TRP A 163 -0.90 22.66 14.46
CA TRP A 163 -1.33 22.78 13.06
C TRP A 163 -0.56 21.84 12.13
N THR A 164 0.75 21.72 12.35
CA THR A 164 1.61 20.83 11.55
C THR A 164 1.24 19.37 11.79
N ILE A 165 1.03 18.96 13.05
CA ILE A 165 0.62 17.59 13.41
C ILE A 165 -0.74 17.27 12.79
N TRP A 166 -1.72 18.18 12.90
CA TRP A 166 -3.03 18.01 12.28
C TRP A 166 -2.95 17.89 10.75
N GLY A 167 -2.15 18.74 10.11
CA GLY A 167 -1.91 18.70 8.68
C GLY A 167 -1.30 17.37 8.23
N ILE A 168 -0.28 16.89 8.93
CA ILE A 168 0.36 15.59 8.64
C ILE A 168 -0.64 14.46 8.81
N ALA A 169 -1.38 14.41 9.93
CA ALA A 169 -2.38 13.38 10.18
C ALA A 169 -3.46 13.36 9.09
N PHE A 170 -3.94 14.54 8.68
CA PHE A 170 -4.91 14.67 7.61
C PHE A 170 -4.36 14.18 6.26
N VAL A 171 -3.15 14.61 5.88
CA VAL A 171 -2.49 14.20 4.63
C VAL A 171 -2.27 12.69 4.60
N VAL A 172 -1.79 12.10 5.71
CA VAL A 172 -1.60 10.64 5.84
C VAL A 172 -2.92 9.90 5.67
N LEU A 173 -4.01 10.41 6.26
CA LEU A 173 -5.32 9.79 6.14
C LEU A 173 -5.88 9.88 4.71
N VAL A 174 -5.76 11.06 4.07
CA VAL A 174 -6.16 11.25 2.67
C VAL A 174 -5.35 10.34 1.76
N TYR A 175 -4.02 10.29 1.95
CA TYR A 175 -3.14 9.39 1.20
C TYR A 175 -3.57 7.93 1.37
N THR A 176 -3.88 7.52 2.61
CA THR A 176 -4.35 6.16 2.93
C THR A 176 -5.64 5.84 2.18
N LEU A 177 -6.62 6.75 2.17
CA LEU A 177 -7.87 6.57 1.43
C LEU A 177 -7.63 6.48 -0.08
N LEU A 178 -6.80 7.37 -0.65
CA LEU A 178 -6.49 7.35 -2.08
C LEU A 178 -5.78 6.06 -2.49
N TYR A 179 -4.80 5.63 -1.71
CA TYR A 179 -4.09 4.39 -1.98
C TYR A 179 -5.00 3.17 -1.85
N PHE A 180 -5.87 3.16 -0.83
CA PHE A 180 -6.88 2.12 -0.67
C PHE A 180 -7.85 2.05 -1.87
N LYS A 181 -8.30 3.20 -2.38
CA LYS A 181 -9.12 3.29 -3.60
C LYS A 181 -8.41 2.66 -4.80
N ILE A 182 -7.14 2.97 -5.00
CA ILE A 182 -6.32 2.42 -6.11
C ILE A 182 -6.19 0.91 -5.96
N LEU A 183 -5.87 0.41 -4.76
CA LEU A 183 -5.74 -1.03 -4.49
C LEU A 183 -7.05 -1.79 -4.75
N VAL A 184 -8.18 -1.26 -4.29
CA VAL A 184 -9.50 -1.88 -4.51
C VAL A 184 -9.85 -1.86 -6.00
N ARG A 185 -9.60 -0.76 -6.72
CA ARG A 185 -9.84 -0.67 -8.17
C ARG A 185 -8.98 -1.68 -8.94
N ASP A 186 -7.68 -1.71 -8.69
CA ASP A 186 -6.74 -2.44 -9.54
C ASP A 186 -6.75 -3.96 -9.27
N TYR A 187 -6.94 -4.39 -8.02
CA TYR A 187 -6.81 -5.80 -7.64
C TYR A 187 -8.13 -6.51 -7.34
N MET A 188 -9.20 -5.79 -6.98
CA MET A 188 -10.50 -6.41 -6.68
C MET A 188 -11.48 -6.30 -7.85
N SER A 189 -11.38 -5.27 -8.70
CA SER A 189 -12.27 -5.09 -9.85
C SER A 189 -11.92 -5.99 -11.06
N ARG A 190 -10.68 -6.47 -11.17
CA ARG A 190 -10.24 -7.33 -12.28
C ARG A 190 -10.60 -8.82 -12.13
N LYS A 191 -11.17 -9.21 -10.99
CA LYS A 191 -11.49 -10.60 -10.65
C LYS A 191 -12.98 -10.94 -10.81
N SER A 192 -13.69 -10.16 -11.64
CA SER A 192 -15.09 -10.30 -12.04
C SER A 192 -15.14 -10.28 -13.56
#